data_AF-R0BJF0-F1
#
_entry.id   AF-R0BJF0-F1
#
_cell.length_a   1.000
_cell.length_b   1.000
_cell.length_c   1.000
_cell.angle_alpha   90.00
_cell.angle_beta   90.00
_cell.angle_gamma   90.00
#
_symmetry.space_group_name_H-M   'P 1'
#
loop_
_entity.id
_entity.type
_entity.pdbx_description
1 polymer ?
#
loop_
_entity_poly.entity_id
_entity_poly.type
_entity_poly.pdbx_seq_one_letter_code
_entity_poly.pdbx_strand_id
1 'polypeptide(L)'
;MKIDDKVIKRIEQAFGIQLYNWQKDYLLGKRDIIEYGRNNGKTFAYCIKLLLSDGEPIKRRELRKYADGYGNRYQECFAGYALEINDKLMAAGFETRVAR
;
A
#
# COMPACT_ATOMS: atom_id res chain seq x y z
N MET A 1 1.14 9.62 -7.41
CA MET A 1 2.20 10.48 -6.84
C MET A 1 3.52 9.70 -6.85
N LYS A 2 4.67 10.37 -7.09
CA LYS A 2 5.98 9.75 -6.87
C LYS A 2 6.30 9.69 -5.37
N ILE A 3 6.56 8.50 -4.85
CA ILE A 3 6.96 8.30 -3.46
C ILE A 3 8.45 8.67 -3.30
N ASP A 4 8.74 9.53 -2.32
CA ASP A 4 10.09 9.94 -1.94
C ASP A 4 10.32 9.77 -0.42
N ASP A 5 11.50 10.13 0.08
CA ASP A 5 11.84 10.01 1.50
C ASP A 5 10.96 10.87 2.41
N LYS A 6 10.42 12.00 1.93
CA LYS A 6 9.49 12.83 2.70
C LYS A 6 8.13 12.15 2.84
N VAL A 7 7.64 11.56 1.75
CA VAL A 7 6.42 10.74 1.75
C VAL A 7 6.58 9.53 2.67
N ILE A 8 7.72 8.84 2.63
CA ILE A 8 8.02 7.71 3.53
C ILE A 8 7.91 8.14 4.99
N LYS A 9 8.53 9.25 5.39
CA LYS A 9 8.44 9.76 6.77
C LYS A 9 7.00 10.05 7.17
N ARG A 10 6.20 10.65 6.28
CA ARG A 10 4.78 10.90 6.55
C ARG A 10 3.97 9.61 6.69
N ILE A 11 4.30 8.57 5.91
CA ILE A 11 3.67 7.24 6.05
C ILE A 11 4.05 6.63 7.41
N GLU A 12 5.34 6.60 7.77
CA GLU A 12 5.79 6.08 9.07
C GLU A 12 5.09 6.80 10.24
N GLN A 13 4.95 8.12 10.16
CA GLN A 13 4.20 8.93 11.14
C GLN A 13 2.70 8.60 11.17
N ALA A 14 2.05 8.51 10.00
CA ALA A 14 0.62 8.24 9.90
C ALA A 14 0.23 6.87 10.47
N PHE A 15 1.12 5.88 10.33
CA PHE A 15 0.89 4.52 10.80
C PHE A 15 1.51 4.23 12.17
N GLY A 16 2.35 5.12 12.71
CA GLY A 16 3.05 4.93 13.98
C GLY A 16 4.04 3.75 13.93
N ILE A 17 4.65 3.51 12.76
CA ILE A 17 5.58 2.38 12.53
C ILE A 17 6.86 2.86 11.87
N GLN A 18 7.92 2.06 11.98
CA GLN A 18 9.11 2.21 11.15
C GLN A 18 9.08 1.16 10.04
N LEU A 19 9.23 1.59 8.79
CA LEU A 19 9.30 0.68 7.65
C LEU A 19 10.66 -0.02 7.63
N TYR A 20 10.67 -1.30 7.25
CA TYR A 20 11.90 -2.01 6.95
C TYR A 20 12.62 -1.38 5.76
N ASN A 21 13.94 -1.48 5.72
CA ASN A 21 14.76 -0.91 4.64
C ASN A 21 14.30 -1.40 3.26
N TRP A 22 14.00 -2.69 3.13
CA TRP A 22 13.52 -3.24 1.86
C TRP A 22 12.16 -2.68 1.43
N GLN A 23 11.27 -2.35 2.39
CA GLN A 23 9.98 -1.72 2.09
C GLN A 23 10.22 -0.30 1.57
N LYS A 24 11.15 0.44 2.18
CA LYS A 24 11.55 1.79 1.70
C LYS A 24 12.10 1.72 0.28
N ASP A 25 13.02 0.80 0.02
CA ASP A 25 13.59 0.63 -1.32
C ASP A 25 12.54 0.24 -2.36
N TYR A 26 11.59 -0.63 -2.00
CA TYR A 26 10.47 -1.00 -2.85
C TYR A 26 9.54 0.18 -3.18
N LEU A 27 9.24 1.01 -2.18
CA LEU A 27 8.39 2.19 -2.34
C LEU A 27 9.07 3.30 -3.15
N LEU A 28 10.38 3.48 -2.99
CA LEU A 28 11.18 4.44 -3.77
C LEU A 28 11.44 3.98 -5.21
N GLY A 29 11.02 2.76 -5.58
CA GLY A 29 11.31 2.19 -6.90
C GLY A 29 12.77 1.80 -7.10
N LYS A 30 13.56 1.68 -6.03
CA LYS A 30 14.93 1.14 -6.07
C LYS A 30 14.96 -0.37 -6.22
N ARG A 31 13.82 -1.03 -5.92
CA ARG A 31 13.63 -2.48 -5.98
C ARG A 31 12.23 -2.80 -6.49
N ASP A 32 12.13 -3.71 -7.45
CA ASP A 32 10.84 -4.21 -7.94
C ASP A 32 10.37 -5.48 -7.21
N ILE A 33 11.31 -6.21 -6.62
CA ILE A 33 11.05 -7.48 -5.94
C ILE A 33 10.63 -7.24 -4.49
N ILE A 34 9.48 -7.78 -4.11
CA ILE A 34 9.01 -7.86 -2.74
C ILE A 34 9.68 -9.04 -2.03
N GLU A 35 10.07 -8.88 -0.76
CA GLU A 35 10.65 -9.99 0.01
C GLU A 35 9.66 -11.13 0.26
N TYR A 36 10.12 -12.36 0.05
CA TYR A 36 9.34 -13.57 0.32
C TYR A 36 9.34 -13.90 1.81
N GLY A 37 8.20 -14.38 2.31
CA GLY A 37 8.01 -14.68 3.73
C GLY A 37 6.63 -14.27 4.23
N ARG A 38 6.25 -14.79 5.40
CA ARG A 38 5.06 -14.35 6.14
C ARG A 38 5.47 -13.33 7.19
N ASN A 39 4.52 -12.45 7.55
CA ASN A 39 4.67 -11.49 8.64
C ASN A 39 5.84 -10.50 8.51
N ASN A 40 6.25 -10.18 7.28
CA ASN A 40 7.30 -9.18 6.99
C ASN A 40 6.73 -7.83 6.51
N GLY A 41 5.41 -7.67 6.46
CA GLY A 41 4.76 -6.45 5.99
C GLY A 41 4.76 -6.26 4.47
N LYS A 42 4.90 -7.33 3.68
CA LYS A 42 4.84 -7.23 2.21
C LYS A 42 3.54 -6.69 1.64
N THR A 43 2.41 -7.19 2.13
CA THR A 43 1.09 -6.76 1.66
C THR A 43 0.86 -5.31 2.04
N PHE A 44 1.37 -4.87 3.20
CA PHE A 44 1.35 -3.47 3.60
C PHE A 44 2.10 -2.59 2.60
N ALA A 45 3.36 -2.90 2.29
CA ALA A 45 4.16 -2.12 1.33
C ALA A 45 3.54 -2.12 -0.07
N TYR A 46 2.98 -3.25 -0.51
CA TYR A 46 2.25 -3.35 -1.77
C TYR A 46 1.02 -2.43 -1.80
N CYS A 47 0.19 -2.45 -0.76
CA CYS A 47 -0.98 -1.58 -0.66
C CYS A 47 -0.59 -0.09 -0.70
N ILE A 48 0.45 0.32 0.03
CA ILE A 48 0.95 1.70 -0.01
C ILE A 48 1.34 2.09 -1.45
N LYS A 49 2.12 1.25 -2.15
CA LYS A 49 2.53 1.50 -3.53
C LYS A 49 1.33 1.57 -4.46
N LEU A 50 0.40 0.61 -4.37
CA LEU A 50 -0.82 0.58 -5.17
C LEU A 50 -1.64 1.87 -5.00
N LEU A 51 -1.84 2.31 -3.76
CA LEU A 51 -2.73 3.43 -3.42
C LEU A 51 -2.12 4.80 -3.74
N LEU A 52 -0.80 4.95 -3.64
CA LEU A 52 -0.12 6.24 -3.82
C LEU A 52 0.60 6.40 -5.16
N SER A 53 0.88 5.31 -5.88
CA SER A 53 1.46 5.37 -7.23
C SER A 53 0.58 6.15 -8.20
N ASP A 54 1.13 6.53 -9.35
CA ASP A 54 0.33 7.06 -10.46
C ASP A 54 -0.47 5.93 -11.14
N GLY A 55 -1.63 6.27 -11.68
CA GLY A 55 -2.47 5.35 -12.45
C GLY A 55 -3.95 5.66 -12.29
N GLU A 56 -4.79 4.92 -13.01
CA GLU A 56 -6.24 5.13 -13.02
C GLU A 56 -6.85 5.03 -11.61
N PRO A 57 -7.88 5.84 -11.32
CA PRO A 57 -8.66 5.71 -10.10
C PRO A 57 -9.25 4.31 -9.94
N ILE A 58 -9.12 3.76 -8.74
CA ILE A 58 -9.59 2.44 -8.36
C ILE A 58 -10.95 2.60 -7.67
N LYS A 59 -11.99 2.00 -8.22
CA LYS A 59 -13.29 1.91 -7.52
C LYS A 59 -13.14 1.01 -6.31
N ARG A 60 -13.67 1.41 -5.14
CA ARG A 60 -13.58 0.61 -3.88
C ARG A 60 -13.94 -0.87 -4.08
N ARG A 61 -15.01 -1.17 -4.84
CA ARG A 61 -15.46 -2.55 -5.16
C ARG A 61 -14.49 -3.38 -6.02
N GLU A 62 -13.52 -2.73 -6.65
CA GLU A 62 -12.56 -3.34 -7.57
C GLU A 62 -11.19 -3.60 -6.93
N LEU A 63 -10.97 -3.15 -5.69
CA LEU A 63 -9.69 -3.38 -4.98
C LEU A 63 -9.30 -4.85 -4.90
N ARG A 64 -10.28 -5.76 -4.79
CA ARG A 64 -10.06 -7.21 -4.78
C ARG A 64 -9.34 -7.73 -6.04
N LYS A 65 -9.42 -7.01 -7.17
CA LYS A 65 -8.74 -7.37 -8.42
C LYS A 65 -7.23 -7.11 -8.37
N TYR A 66 -6.77 -6.30 -7.40
CA TYR A 66 -5.37 -5.95 -7.20
C TYR A 66 -4.70 -6.80 -6.12
N ALA A 67 -5.34 -7.88 -5.67
CA ALA A 67 -4.75 -8.74 -4.66
C ALA A 67 -3.38 -9.29 -5.12
N ASP A 68 -2.40 -9.25 -4.20
CA ASP A 68 -1.04 -9.74 -4.41
C ASP A 68 -0.92 -11.29 -4.30
N GLY A 69 -2.06 -11.99 -4.35
CA GLY A 69 -2.14 -13.44 -4.18
C GLY A 69 -3.55 -13.97 -4.41
N TYR A 70 -3.68 -15.30 -4.37
CA TYR A 70 -4.92 -16.01 -4.59
C TYR A 70 -5.15 -17.04 -3.50
N GLY A 71 -6.40 -17.24 -3.11
CA GLY A 71 -6.79 -18.23 -2.10
C GLY A 71 -8.23 -18.04 -1.66
N ASN A 72 -8.72 -18.94 -0.80
CA ASN A 72 -10.09 -18.84 -0.30
C ASN A 72 -10.28 -17.53 0.46
N ARG A 73 -11.18 -16.68 -0.03
CA ARG A 73 -11.49 -15.33 0.49
C ARG A 73 -10.31 -14.36 0.58
N TYR A 74 -9.17 -14.67 -0.05
CA TYR A 74 -7.97 -13.85 0.10
C TYR A 74 -8.16 -12.46 -0.51
N GLN A 75 -8.80 -12.40 -1.68
CA GLN A 75 -9.01 -11.15 -2.39
C GLN A 75 -9.98 -10.22 -1.64
N GLU A 76 -10.97 -10.77 -0.94
CA GLU A 76 -11.85 -10.02 -0.04
C GLU A 76 -11.09 -9.47 1.17
N CYS A 77 -10.29 -10.32 1.83
CA CYS A 77 -9.44 -9.89 2.95
C CYS A 77 -8.43 -8.81 2.53
N PHE A 78 -7.80 -8.99 1.37
CA PHE A 78 -6.90 -8.02 0.77
C PHE A 78 -7.61 -6.68 0.53
N ALA A 79 -8.81 -6.70 -0.06
CA ALA A 79 -9.57 -5.48 -0.33
C ALA A 79 -9.92 -4.75 0.97
N GLY A 80 -10.35 -5.46 2.01
CA GLY A 80 -10.60 -4.87 3.34
C GLY A 80 -9.35 -4.22 3.91
N TYR A 81 -8.22 -4.94 3.90
CA TYR A 81 -6.95 -4.43 4.41
C TYR A 81 -6.44 -3.21 3.62
N ALA A 82 -6.55 -3.22 2.30
CA ALA A 82 -6.23 -2.09 1.46
C ALA A 82 -7.11 -0.87 1.75
N LEU A 83 -8.39 -1.08 2.06
CA LEU A 83 -9.30 0.01 2.47
C LEU A 83 -8.94 0.60 3.82
N GLU A 84 -8.55 -0.22 4.81
CA GLU A 84 -8.07 0.29 6.10
C GLU A 84 -6.82 1.16 5.96
N ILE A 85 -5.88 0.72 5.11
CA ILE A 85 -4.68 1.51 4.77
C ILE A 85 -5.07 2.80 4.05
N ASN A 86 -5.99 2.72 3.09
CA ASN A 86 -6.51 3.88 2.37
C ASN A 86 -7.10 4.93 3.33
N ASP A 87 -7.96 4.50 4.25
CA ASP A 87 -8.66 5.43 5.14
C ASP A 87 -7.66 6.12 6.11
N LYS A 88 -6.62 5.40 6.56
CA LYS A 88 -5.50 6.00 7.32
C LYS A 88 -4.67 6.99 6.50
N LEU A 89 -4.37 6.67 5.24
CA LEU A 89 -3.65 7.58 4.34
C LEU A 89 -4.47 8.86 4.10
N MET A 90 -5.77 8.72 3.82
CA MET A 90 -6.68 9.85 3.63
C MET A 90 -6.77 10.72 4.89
N ALA A 91 -6.86 10.11 6.07
CA ALA A 91 -6.84 10.82 7.35
C ALA A 91 -5.52 11.59 7.60
N ALA A 92 -4.40 11.09 7.09
CA ALA A 92 -3.11 11.77 7.12
C ALA A 92 -2.90 12.79 5.98
N GLY A 93 -3.96 13.10 5.21
CA GLY A 93 -3.96 14.10 4.15
C GLY A 93 -3.22 13.65 2.89
N PHE A 94 -3.19 12.34 2.60
CA PHE A 94 -2.77 11.85 1.30
C PHE A 94 -3.94 11.80 0.33
N GLU A 95 -3.65 12.09 -0.94
CA GLU A 95 -4.55 11.74 -2.04
C GLU A 95 -4.20 10.33 -2.51
N THR A 96 -5.18 9.44 -2.48
CA THR A 96 -5.02 8.04 -2.93
C THR A 96 -5.73 7.83 -4.26
N ARG A 97 -5.37 6.75 -4.94
CA ARG A 97 -6.05 6.31 -6.16
C ARG A 97 -7.46 5.79 -5.93
N VAL A 98 -7.91 5.58 -4.69
CA VAL A 98 -9.26 5.06 -4.45
C VAL A 98 -10.27 6.19 -4.71
N ALA A 99 -11.17 5.96 -5.66
CA ALA A 99 -12.22 6.92 -5.98
C ALA A 99 -13.12 7.16 -4.75
N ARG A 100 -13.44 8.44 -4.50
CA ARG A 100 -14.38 8.88 -3.46
C ARG A 100 -15.81 8.50 -3.82
#